data_AF-A0A1F2TAP7-F1
#
_entry.id   AF-A0A1F2TAP7-F1
#
_cell.length_a   1.000
_cell.length_b   1.000
_cell.length_c   1.000
_cell.angle_alpha   90.00
_cell.angle_beta   90.00
_cell.angle_gamma   90.00
#
_symmetry.space_group_name_H-M   'P 1'
#
loop_
_entity.id
_entity.type
_entity.pdbx_description
1 polymer ?
#
loop_
_entity_poly.entity_id
_entity_poly.type
_entity_poly.pdbx_seq_one_letter_code
_entity_poly.pdbx_strand_id
1 'polypeptide(L)' 'MSFEWDENKRQSNLRDHGIDFERAKEIWQGPVLEAPSPQKHHSEQRFLAIGQSEGRFITVVFTWRGK' A
#
# COMPACT_ATOMS: atom_id res chain seq x y z
N MET A 1 -9.37 -10.12 3.58
CA MET A 1 -9.15 -9.09 2.56
C MET A 1 -8.26 -9.69 1.48
N SER A 2 -8.64 -9.56 0.21
CA SER A 2 -7.79 -9.94 -0.92
C SER A 2 -6.98 -8.73 -1.36
N PHE A 3 -5.70 -8.95 -1.69
CA PHE A 3 -4.83 -7.92 -2.25
C PHE A 3 -4.44 -8.34 -3.66
N GLU A 4 -4.44 -7.37 -4.57
CA GLU A 4 -3.97 -7.54 -5.94
C GLU A 4 -3.04 -6.38 -6.30
N TRP A 5 -2.07 -6.67 -7.16
CA TRP A 5 -1.16 -5.68 -7.72
C TRP A 5 -0.57 -6.20 -9.03
N ASP A 6 -0.01 -5.29 -9.82
CA ASP A 6 0.83 -5.64 -10.95
C ASP A 6 2.22 -6.09 -10.45
N GLU A 7 2.68 -7.25 -10.91
CA GLU A 7 3.96 -7.82 -10.45
C GLU A 7 5.17 -6.96 -10.88
N ASN A 8 5.14 -6.31 -12.04
CA ASN A 8 6.22 -5.40 -12.45
C ASN A 8 6.28 -4.18 -11.52
N LYS A 9 5.13 -3.72 -11.02
CA LYS A 9 5.07 -2.65 -10.02
C LYS A 9 5.65 -3.11 -8.68
N ARG A 10 5.32 -4.33 -8.22
CA ARG A 10 5.91 -4.91 -7.00
C ARG A 10 7.44 -4.99 -7.11
N GLN A 11 7.95 -5.55 -8.21
CA GLN A 11 9.39 -5.69 -8.44
C GLN A 11 10.10 -4.33 -8.51
N SER A 12 9.48 -3.35 -9.17
CA SER A 12 10.02 -1.98 -9.21
C SER A 12 10.02 -1.33 -7.83
N ASN A 13 8.96 -1.48 -7.04
CA ASN A 13 8.90 -0.95 -5.68
C ASN A 13 9.94 -1.61 -4.76
N LEU A 14 10.15 -2.92 -4.89
CA LEU A 14 11.17 -3.63 -4.15
C LEU A 14 12.58 -3.12 -4.52
N ARG A 15 12.86 -2.92 -5.80
CA ARG A 15 14.14 -2.37 -6.27
C ARG A 15 14.36 -0.93 -5.80
N ASP A 16 13.35 -0.07 -5.97
CA ASP A 16 13.50 1.39 -5.79
C ASP A 16 13.36 1.82 -4.32
N HIS A 17 12.62 1.05 -3.50
CA HIS A 17 12.30 1.40 -2.11
C HIS A 17 12.67 0.31 -1.09
N GLY A 18 13.07 -0.88 -1.52
CA GLY A 18 13.39 -2.00 -0.62
C GLY A 18 12.17 -2.58 0.11
N ILE A 19 10.95 -2.33 -0.38
CA ILE A 19 9.71 -2.77 0.25
C ILE A 19 8.97 -3.71 -0.70
N ASP A 20 8.75 -4.95 -0.25
CA ASP A 20 7.92 -5.92 -0.95
C ASP A 20 6.44 -5.73 -0.57
N PHE A 21 5.53 -5.73 -1.55
CA PHE A 21 4.09 -5.66 -1.32
C PHE A 21 3.55 -6.84 -0.52
N GLU A 22 4.10 -8.04 -0.71
CA GLU A 22 3.74 -9.22 0.07
C GLU A 22 3.98 -9.00 1.57
N ARG A 23 5.03 -8.25 1.91
CA ARG A 23 5.36 -7.89 3.30
C ARG A 23 4.63 -6.64 3.77
N ALA A 24 4.44 -5.67 2.87
CA ALA A 24 3.79 -4.41 3.18
C ALA A 24 2.33 -4.62 3.59
N LYS A 25 1.65 -5.65 3.07
CA LYS A 25 0.26 -5.97 3.47
C LYS A 25 0.11 -6.36 4.94
N GLU A 26 1.21 -6.69 5.63
CA GLU A 26 1.15 -7.01 7.06
C GLU A 26 0.78 -5.79 7.92
N ILE A 27 0.85 -4.56 7.41
CA ILE A 27 0.40 -3.38 8.16
C ILE A 27 -1.05 -3.53 8.66
N TRP A 28 -1.90 -4.21 7.90
CA TRP A 28 -3.31 -4.43 8.23
C TRP A 28 -3.53 -5.51 9.31
N GLN A 29 -2.47 -6.14 9.83
CA GLN A 29 -2.55 -7.03 10.99
C GLN A 29 -2.50 -6.26 12.32
N GLY A 30 -2.14 -4.97 12.29
CA GLY A 30 -2.10 -4.09 13.46
C GLY A 30 -2.94 -2.83 13.28
N PRO A 31 -2.76 -1.83 14.17
CA PRO A 31 -3.37 -0.52 14.00
C PRO A 31 -2.92 0.14 12.69
N VAL A 32 -3.89 0.59 11.89
CA VAL A 32 -3.66 1.30 10.64
C VAL A 32 -4.39 2.64 10.66
N LEU A 33 -3.69 3.70 10.26
CA LEU A 33 -4.29 4.98 9.93
C LEU A 33 -4.50 5.05 8.42
N GLU A 34 -5.76 5.14 8.00
CA GLU A 34 -6.13 5.28 6.59
C GLU A 34 -6.69 6.67 6.29
N ALA A 35 -6.26 7.27 5.19
CA ALA A 35 -6.77 8.56 4.71
C ALA A 35 -6.84 8.61 3.18
N PRO A 36 -7.77 9.40 2.58
CA PRO A 36 -7.74 9.67 1.15
C PRO A 36 -6.40 10.32 0.74
N SER A 37 -5.84 9.89 -0.39
CA SER A 37 -4.64 10.51 -0.93
C SER A 37 -4.95 11.95 -1.36
N PRO A 38 -4.11 12.95 -1.02
CA PRO A 38 -4.31 14.32 -1.45
C PRO A 38 -4.04 14.52 -2.96
N GLN A 39 -3.43 13.53 -3.63
CA GLN A 39 -3.17 13.58 -5.07
C GLN A 39 -4.45 13.35 -5.88
N LYS A 40 -4.95 14.40 -6.52
CA LYS A 40 -6.17 14.37 -7.34
C LYS A 40 -5.96 14.02 -8.81
N HIS A 41 -4.72 13.75 -9.23
CA HIS A 41 -4.37 13.57 -10.65
C HIS A 41 -4.57 12.15 -11.18
N HIS A 42 -5.01 11.20 -10.34
CA HIS A 42 -5.22 9.82 -10.76
C HIS A 42 -6.67 9.61 -11.19
N SER A 43 -6.89 8.80 -12.21
CA SER A 43 -8.23 8.40 -12.68
C SER A 43 -9.01 7.58 -11.65
N GLU A 44 -8.32 7.00 -10.67
CA GLU A 44 -8.88 6.21 -9.57
C GLU A 44 -8.62 6.90 -8.22
N GLN A 45 -9.59 6.80 -7.30
CA GLN A 45 -9.43 7.27 -5.92
C GLN A 45 -8.41 6.40 -5.18
N ARG A 46 -7.33 7.02 -4.70
CA ARG A 46 -6.29 6.36 -3.92
C ARG A 46 -6.38 6.72 -2.44
N PHE A 47 -5.91 5.81 -1.61
CA PHE A 47 -5.83 5.93 -0.17
C PHE A 47 -4.38 5.73 0.28
N LEU A 48 -4.06 6.33 1.42
CA LEU A 48 -2.82 6.16 2.16
C LEU A 48 -3.15 5.34 3.41
N ALA A 49 -2.44 4.23 3.61
CA ALA A 49 -2.48 3.47 4.86
C ALA A 49 -1.10 3.54 5.52
N ILE A 50 -1.05 4.01 6.76
CA ILE A 50 0.16 4.03 7.59
C ILE A 50 0.00 2.97 8.67
N GLY A 51 0.96 2.05 8.74
CA GLY A 51 1.00 1.03 9.77
C GLY A 51 2.39 0.42 9.90
N GLN A 52 2.53 -0.52 10.83
CA GLN A 52 3.81 -1.14 11.14
C GLN A 52 3.99 -2.44 10.35
N SER A 53 5.15 -2.60 9.72
CA SER A 53 5.59 -3.84 9.10
C SER A 53 7.07 -4.01 9.39
N GLU A 54 7.48 -5.20 9.83
CA GLU A 54 8.90 -5.54 10.04
C GLU A 54 9.64 -4.59 11.01
N GLY A 55 8.93 -4.12 12.04
CA GLY A 55 9.48 -3.19 13.03
C GLY A 55 9.58 -1.73 12.55
N ARG A 56 9.11 -1.42 11.35
CA ARG A 56 9.15 -0.07 10.75
C ARG A 56 7.74 0.43 10.45
N PHE A 57 7.52 1.74 10.54
CA PHE A 57 6.31 2.34 10.00
C PHE A 57 6.49 2.58 8.50
N ILE A 58 5.55 2.10 7.71
CA ILE A 58 5.52 2.29 6.27
C ILE A 58 4.20 2.92 5.85
N THR A 59 4.21 3.59 4.69
CA THR A 59 3.00 4.11 4.05
C THR A 59 2.73 3.29 2.79
N VAL A 60 1.52 2.72 2.68
CA VAL A 60 1.05 2.00 1.51
C VAL A 60 0.03 2.86 0.77
N VAL A 61 0.25 3.06 -0.53
CA VAL A 61 -0.69 3.75 -1.42
C VAL A 61 -1.48 2.68 -2.18
N PHE A 62 -2.80 2.69 -2.05
CA PHE A 62 -3.64 1.66 -2.66
C PHE A 62 -5.00 2.20 -3.12
N THR A 63 -5.74 1.37 -3.85
CA THR A 63 -7.10 1.65 -4.34
C THR A 63 -8.02 0.54 -3.83
N TRP A 64 -9.15 0.88 -3.22
CA TRP A 64 -10.20 -0.10 -2.92
C TRP A 64 -10.86 -0.57 -4.22
N ARG A 65 -10.95 -1.89 -4.42
CA ARG A 65 -11.61 -2.52 -5.58
C ARG A 65 -12.67 -3.49 -5.10
N GLY A 66 -13.73 -3.62 -5.89
CA GLY A 66 -14.92 -4.38 -5.54
C GLY A 66 -15.95 -3.54 -4.80
N LYS A 67 -17.05 -3.26 -5.50
CA LYS A 67 -18.37 -3.09 -4.91
C LYS A 67 -19.22 -4.25 -5.41
#